data_AF-A0A9D4BYI2-F1
#
_entry.id   AF-A0A9D4BYI2-F1
#
_cell.length_a   1.000
_cell.length_b   1.000
_cell.length_c   1.000
_cell.angle_alpha   90.00
_cell.angle_beta   90.00
_cell.angle_gamma   90.00
#
_symmetry.space_group_name_H-M   'P 1'
#
loop_
_entity.id
_entity.type
_entity.pdbx_description
1 polymer ?
#
loop_
_entity_poly.entity_id
_entity_poly.type
_entity_poly.pdbx_seq_one_letter_code
_entity_poly.pdbx_strand_id
1 'polypeptide(L)'
;MEDVEHVDLAFLSNPKFLVTAMTRAQSQVIVVGEPVTLSVIGECRDIWKRFIEVCHEHGSFHGLEWEEYRRQCFSAESKLNPEAPEFVPRVCID
;
A
#
# COMPACT_ATOMS: atom_id res chain seq x y z
N MET A 1 18.49 1.05 -22.57
CA MET A 1 17.55 1.49 -21.53
C MET A 1 16.39 0.53 -21.67
N GLU A 2 16.40 -0.54 -20.89
CA GLU A 2 15.29 -1.49 -20.91
C GLU A 2 14.06 -0.70 -20.51
N ASP A 3 13.07 -0.65 -21.41
CA ASP A 3 11.73 -0.18 -21.07
C ASP A 3 11.30 -1.02 -19.86
N VAL A 4 11.27 -0.39 -18.68
CA VAL A 4 10.67 -0.98 -17.50
C VAL A 4 9.23 -1.23 -17.92
N GLU A 5 8.91 -2.48 -18.27
CA GLU A 5 7.56 -2.93 -18.52
C GLU A 5 6.69 -2.28 -17.46
N HIS A 6 5.78 -1.41 -17.88
CA HIS A 6 4.86 -0.75 -16.99
C HIS A 6 4.01 -1.88 -16.42
N VAL A 7 4.38 -2.40 -15.25
CA VAL A 7 3.71 -3.55 -14.64
C VAL A 7 2.23 -3.18 -14.55
N ASP A 8 1.39 -3.89 -15.30
CA ASP A 8 -0.05 -3.67 -15.25
C ASP A 8 -0.58 -4.24 -13.93
N LEU A 9 -0.60 -3.38 -12.92
CA LEU A 9 -1.09 -3.72 -11.58
C LEU A 9 -2.62 -3.69 -11.51
N ALA A 10 -3.32 -3.65 -12.66
CA ALA A 10 -4.77 -3.73 -12.78
C ALA A 10 -5.49 -2.75 -11.85
N PHE A 11 -6.32 -3.23 -10.92
CA PHE A 11 -7.10 -2.40 -9.98
C PHE A 11 -6.25 -1.67 -8.92
N LEU A 12 -4.93 -1.93 -8.84
CA LEU A 12 -4.02 -1.14 -8.00
C LEU A 12 -3.54 0.14 -8.69
N SER A 13 -3.58 0.18 -10.03
CA SER A 13 -3.12 1.35 -10.82
C SER A 13 -4.18 1.95 -11.74
N ASN A 14 -5.24 1.22 -12.09
CA ASN A 14 -6.29 1.69 -12.98
C ASN A 14 -7.64 1.82 -12.26
N PRO A 15 -8.17 3.05 -12.10
CA PRO A 15 -9.42 3.26 -11.38
C PRO A 15 -10.63 2.61 -12.08
N LYS A 16 -10.58 2.39 -13.40
CA LYS A 16 -11.66 1.69 -14.13
C LYS A 16 -11.75 0.22 -13.72
N PHE A 17 -10.61 -0.44 -13.53
CA PHE A 17 -10.57 -1.81 -13.03
C PHE A 17 -10.99 -1.88 -11.56
N LEU A 18 -10.58 -0.90 -10.75
CA LEU A 18 -11.01 -0.82 -9.34
C LEU A 18 -12.52 -0.65 -9.18
N VAL A 19 -13.13 0.29 -9.91
CA VAL A 19 -14.59 0.50 -9.89
C VAL A 19 -15.32 -0.78 -10.28
N THR A 20 -14.83 -1.48 -11.30
CA THR A 20 -15.43 -2.76 -11.72
C THR A 20 -15.32 -3.80 -10.60
N ALA A 21 -14.17 -3.94 -9.96
CA ALA A 21 -14.00 -4.87 -8.85
C ALA A 21 -14.95 -4.57 -7.68
N MET A 22 -15.14 -3.30 -7.34
CA MET A 22 -15.96 -2.86 -6.21
C MET A 22 -17.47 -2.94 -6.47
N THR A 23 -17.93 -2.70 -7.70
CA THR A 23 -19.37 -2.51 -8.00
C THR A 23 -20.08 -3.75 -8.55
N ARG A 24 -19.35 -4.85 -8.74
CA ARG A 24 -19.92 -6.11 -9.28
C ARG A 24 -20.70 -6.93 -8.25
N ALA A 25 -20.49 -6.70 -6.96
CA ALA A 25 -21.17 -7.43 -5.91
C ALA A 25 -22.56 -6.83 -5.62
N GLN A 26 -23.56 -7.70 -5.42
CA GLN A 26 -24.94 -7.27 -5.12
C GLN A 26 -25.20 -7.06 -3.62
N SER A 27 -24.44 -7.74 -2.76
CA SER A 27 -24.70 -7.76 -1.32
C SER A 27 -23.50 -7.31 -0.50
N GLN A 28 -22.31 -7.85 -0.77
CA GLN A 28 -21.12 -7.55 0.02
C GLN A 28 -19.85 -7.63 -0.82
N VAL A 29 -18.93 -6.72 -0.53
CA VAL A 29 -17.55 -6.74 -1.03
C VAL A 29 -16.64 -7.07 0.13
N ILE A 30 -15.77 -8.07 -0.06
CA ILE A 30 -14.73 -8.43 0.89
C ILE A 30 -13.40 -8.34 0.15
N VAL A 31 -12.46 -7.59 0.72
CA VAL A 31 -11.11 -7.46 0.19
C VAL A 31 -10.19 -8.28 1.08
N VAL A 32 -9.40 -9.17 0.47
CA VAL A 32 -8.39 -9.99 1.16
C VAL A 32 -7.03 -9.63 0.57
N GLY A 33 -6.11 -9.16 1.42
CA GLY A 33 -4.79 -8.73 0.99
C GLY A 33 -4.00 -8.06 2.11
N GLU A 34 -2.78 -7.64 1.81
CA GLU A 34 -1.93 -6.90 2.74
C GLU A 34 -2.26 -5.39 2.65
N PRO A 35 -2.78 -4.77 3.72
CA PRO A 35 -3.36 -3.43 3.66
C PRO A 35 -2.34 -2.31 3.40
N VAL A 36 -1.08 -2.47 3.82
CA VAL A 36 -0.04 -1.45 3.59
C VAL A 36 0.32 -1.40 2.11
N THR A 37 0.49 -2.55 1.47
CA THR A 37 0.79 -2.71 0.03
C THR A 37 -0.28 -2.02 -0.83
N LEU A 38 -1.57 -2.24 -0.52
CA LEU A 38 -2.68 -1.57 -1.22
C LEU A 38 -2.59 -0.04 -1.12
N SER A 39 -2.04 0.46 -0.01
CA SER A 39 -1.98 1.89 0.31
C SER A 39 -0.74 2.59 -0.21
N VAL A 40 0.27 1.88 -0.71
CA VAL A 40 1.56 2.48 -1.13
C VAL A 40 1.89 2.21 -2.59
N ILE A 41 1.32 1.16 -3.19
CA ILE A 41 1.59 0.75 -4.56
C ILE A 41 0.51 1.26 -5.52
N GLY A 42 0.96 1.65 -6.72
CA GLY A 42 0.09 1.98 -7.84
C GLY A 42 -0.60 3.34 -7.72
N GLU A 43 -1.21 3.77 -8.81
CA GLU A 43 -1.87 5.09 -8.89
C GLU A 43 -3.21 5.13 -8.13
N CYS A 44 -3.80 3.98 -7.79
CA CYS A 44 -5.05 3.93 -7.00
C CYS A 44 -4.82 3.89 -5.49
N ARG A 45 -3.57 4.04 -5.02
CA ARG A 45 -3.20 3.96 -3.59
C ARG A 45 -4.04 4.84 -2.66
N ASP A 46 -4.41 6.05 -3.10
CA ASP A 46 -5.21 6.97 -2.27
C ASP A 46 -6.68 6.51 -2.16
N ILE A 47 -7.21 5.84 -3.19
CA ILE A 47 -8.52 5.22 -3.14
C ILE A 47 -8.50 4.03 -2.17
N TRP A 48 -7.43 3.23 -2.21
CA TRP A 48 -7.23 2.10 -1.30
C TRP A 48 -7.08 2.53 0.16
N LYS A 49 -6.31 3.59 0.44
CA LYS A 49 -6.24 4.19 1.78
C LYS A 49 -7.62 4.58 2.27
N ARG A 50 -8.41 5.27 1.43
CA ARG A 50 -9.76 5.69 1.79
C ARG A 50 -10.68 4.50 2.04
N PHE A 51 -10.57 3.44 1.25
CA PHE A 51 -11.33 2.21 1.47
C PHE A 51 -11.01 1.60 2.84
N ILE A 52 -9.73 1.50 3.19
CA ILE A 52 -9.27 0.93 4.47
C ILE A 52 -9.70 1.83 5.66
N GLU A 53 -9.63 3.15 5.52
CA GLU A 53 -10.17 4.10 6.51
C GLU A 53 -11.66 3.85 6.79
N VAL A 54 -12.47 3.73 5.73
CA VAL A 54 -13.91 3.44 5.86
C VAL A 54 -14.14 2.07 6.51
N CYS A 55 -13.33 1.06 6.19
CA CYS A 55 -13.41 -0.24 6.86
C CYS A 55 -13.12 -0.11 8.36
N HIS A 56 -12.13 0.68 8.77
CA HIS A 56 -11.84 0.93 10.17
C HIS A 56 -12.97 1.68 10.88
N GLU A 57 -13.46 2.77 10.30
CA GLU A 57 -14.57 3.59 10.84
C GLU A 57 -15.83 2.75 11.09
N HIS A 58 -16.07 1.74 10.26
CA HIS A 58 -17.23 0.84 10.36
C HIS A 58 -16.96 -0.47 11.12
N GLY A 59 -15.77 -0.65 11.70
CA GLY A 59 -15.40 -1.86 12.44
C GLY A 59 -15.28 -3.14 11.58
N SER A 60 -15.05 -2.99 10.27
CA SER A 60 -14.89 -4.08 9.30
C SER A 60 -13.43 -4.28 8.82
N PHE A 61 -12.48 -3.56 9.43
CA PHE A 61 -11.05 -3.77 9.23
C PHE A 61 -10.54 -4.87 10.18
N HIS A 62 -9.92 -5.91 9.61
CA HIS A 62 -9.47 -7.09 10.35
C HIS A 62 -8.10 -7.55 9.88
N GLY A 63 -7.37 -8.27 10.76
CA GLY A 63 -6.09 -8.91 10.44
C GLY A 63 -4.84 -8.05 10.72
N LEU A 64 -5.01 -6.75 10.98
CA LEU A 64 -3.96 -5.85 11.42
C LEU A 64 -4.55 -4.80 12.38
N GLU A 65 -3.82 -4.43 13.42
CA GLU A 65 -4.23 -3.35 14.32
C GLU A 65 -4.14 -1.99 13.61
N TRP A 66 -5.09 -1.09 13.87
CA TRP A 66 -5.18 0.19 13.16
C TRP A 66 -3.93 1.06 13.32
N GLU A 67 -3.42 1.20 14.55
CA GLU A 67 -2.22 1.98 14.82
C GLU A 67 -0.98 1.38 14.15
N GLU A 68 -0.93 0.05 14.07
CA GLU A 68 0.15 -0.66 13.39
C GLU A 68 0.10 -0.42 11.87
N TYR A 69 -1.08 -0.49 11.25
CA TYR A 69 -1.29 -0.13 9.85
C TYR A 69 -0.80 1.30 9.56
N ARG A 70 -1.22 2.29 10.36
CA ARG A 70 -0.82 3.69 10.18
C ARG A 70 0.69 3.89 10.30
N ARG A 71 1.31 3.24 11.28
CA ARG A 71 2.77 3.29 11.49
C ARG A 71 3.52 2.73 10.29
N GLN A 72 3.09 1.60 9.75
CA GLN A 72 3.70 0.99 8.58
C GLN A 72 3.51 1.83 7.31
N CYS A 73 2.31 2.37 7.06
CA CYS A 73 2.05 3.27 5.93
C CYS A 73 2.93 4.53 5.99
N PHE A 74 3.03 5.17 7.17
CA PHE A 74 3.91 6.32 7.36
C PHE A 74 5.37 5.97 7.07
N SER A 75 5.84 4.81 7.54
CA SER A 75 7.20 4.34 7.27
C SER A 75 7.44 4.12 5.77
N ALA A 76 6.48 3.53 5.06
CA ALA A 76 6.59 3.23 3.65
C ALA A 76 6.55 4.49 2.75
N GLU A 77 5.89 5.55 3.20
CA GLU A 77 5.85 6.85 2.51
C GLU A 77 7.03 7.75 2.84
N SER A 78 7.77 7.44 3.92
CA SER A 78 8.91 8.24 4.35
C SER A 78 9.99 8.25 3.26
N LYS A 79 10.29 9.43 2.73
CA LYS A 79 11.42 9.62 1.82
C LYS A 79 12.72 9.45 2.62
N LEU A 80 13.61 8.61 2.13
CA LEU A 80 14.95 8.47 2.70
C LEU A 80 15.68 9.81 2.61
N ASN A 81 16.47 10.13 3.64
CA ASN A 81 17.31 11.32 3.64
C ASN A 81 18.42 11.16 2.59
N PRO A 82 18.44 11.97 1.51
CA PRO A 82 19.49 11.89 0.50
C PRO A 82 20.86 12.39 1.02
N GLU A 83 20.88 13.17 2.11
CA GLU A 83 22.08 13.70 2.74
C GLU A 83 22.60 12.82 3.88
N ALA A 84 22.09 11.58 4.02
CA ALA A 84 22.60 10.65 5.03
C ALA A 84 24.10 10.34 4.77
N PRO A 85 24.95 10.30 5.80
CA PRO A 85 26.35 9.97 5.62
C PRO A 85 26.50 8.56 5.03
N GLU A 86 27.52 8.36 4.20
CA GLU A 86 27.83 7.05 3.62
C GLU A 86 28.01 6.01 4.72
N PHE A 87 27.46 4.81 4.50
CA PHE A 87 27.60 3.71 5.44
C PHE A 87 29.07 3.29 5.53
N VAL A 88 29.67 3.40 6.72
CA VAL A 88 31.03 2.91 7.00
C VAL A 88 30.91 1.58 7.75
N PRO A 89 31.16 0.42 7.11
CA PRO A 89 31.17 -0.85 7.80
C PRO A 89 32.23 -0.84 8.89
N ARG A 90 31.86 -1.21 10.11
CA ARG A 90 32.86 -1.52 11.14
C ARG A 90 33.47 -2.85 10.74
N VAL A 91 34.64 -2.83 10.13
CA VAL A 91 35.40 -4.04 9.83
C VAL A 91 35.52 -4.84 11.13
N CYS A 92 34.93 -6.03 11.16
CA CYS A 92 35.22 -7.00 12.19
C CYS A 92 36.67 -7.44 11.96
N ILE A 93 37.56 -6.99 12.83
CA ILE A 93 38.91 -7.53 12.94
C ILE A 93 38.77 -8.97 13.45
N ASP A 94 39.53 -9.87 12.80
CA ASP A 94 39.52 -11.34 12.94
C ASP A 94 39.56 -11.89 14.38
#